data_AF-A0A951CHB8-F1
#
_entry.id   AF-A0A951CHB8-F1
#
_cell.length_a   1.000
_cell.length_b   1.000
_cell.length_c   1.000
_cell.angle_alpha   90.00
_cell.angle_beta   90.00
_cell.angle_gamma   90.00
#
_symmetry.space_group_name_H-M   'P 1'
#
loop_
_entity.id
_entity.type
_entity.pdbx_description
1 polymer ?
#
loop_
_entity_poly.entity_id
_entity_poly.type
_entity_poly.pdbx_seq_one_letter_code
_entity_poly.pdbx_strand_id
1 'polypeptide(L)'
;MVLPTTYASALLLLLLGFVCLGSWANTFRLAGARWRFELFYFDFAIGALLLAVVAAYTFGTLGSDLAFSDRMLVAGRAAQAYVMAAGFIFNLGNMLLVAAISLIGMSAAFPLSIGVALIIVAFFDFTPGNVLFLVGGIVLMVPALLLDGVASRSRDVPQVNPTKTPHRSLQKAKGRKTTKGVALGIVSGILLGCFYPVASKGMAGDFGLGPYAGSLLFCLGVLASTLMFNFYFMNIAIEGGPIRLNAYFTGQARQHFLGFGGGALWALGALATSLAISSPSQTGLNRSLGFILPLASVLLAMLWGAMRWKEFATAPKSAKVCISLTAVLFTCSLVLFGFGTPR
;
A
#
# COMPACT_ATOMS: atom_id res chain seq x y z
N MET A 1 -2.71 26.16 6.79
CA MET A 1 -3.12 24.96 6.04
C MET A 1 -4.55 24.56 6.40
N VAL A 2 -5.26 23.91 5.48
CA VAL A 2 -6.63 23.45 5.68
C VAL A 2 -6.63 22.11 6.43
N LEU A 3 -7.24 22.08 7.61
CA LEU A 3 -7.52 20.86 8.38
C LEU A 3 -9.03 20.70 8.57
N PRO A 4 -9.55 19.46 8.65
CA PRO A 4 -10.96 19.23 8.95
C PRO A 4 -11.29 19.69 10.37
N THR A 5 -12.34 20.50 10.51
CA THR A 5 -12.80 21.05 11.81
C THR A 5 -14.06 20.37 12.34
N THR A 6 -14.68 19.48 11.55
CA THR A 6 -15.90 18.76 11.94
C THR A 6 -15.72 17.25 11.81
N TYR A 7 -16.42 16.50 12.64
CA TYR A 7 -16.47 15.03 12.56
C TYR A 7 -16.81 14.55 11.14
N ALA A 8 -17.84 15.15 10.52
CA ALA A 8 -18.28 14.78 9.18
C ALA A 8 -17.18 14.95 8.13
N SER A 9 -16.46 16.10 8.15
CA SER A 9 -15.36 16.34 7.21
C SER A 9 -14.20 15.36 7.40
N ALA A 10 -13.84 15.04 8.65
CA ALA A 10 -12.78 14.09 8.94
C ALA A 10 -13.16 12.65 8.52
N LEU A 11 -14.41 12.25 8.74
CA LEU A 11 -14.92 10.95 8.30
C LEU A 11 -14.97 10.83 6.78
N LEU A 12 -15.40 11.88 6.06
CA LEU A 12 -15.39 11.90 4.61
C LEU A 12 -13.97 11.76 4.04
N LEU A 13 -12.98 12.40 4.68
CA LEU A 13 -11.58 12.23 4.32
C LEU A 13 -11.07 10.81 4.56
N LEU A 14 -11.45 10.15 5.67
CA LEU A 14 -11.13 8.73 5.87
C LEU A 14 -11.79 7.83 4.81
N LEU A 15 -13.04 8.09 4.45
CA LEU A 15 -13.74 7.33 3.41
C LEU A 15 -13.09 7.52 2.04
N LEU A 16 -12.70 8.75 1.71
CA LEU A 16 -11.91 9.06 0.52
C LEU A 16 -10.58 8.31 0.54
N GLY A 17 -9.89 8.32 1.69
CA GLY A 17 -8.67 7.56 1.96
C GLY A 17 -8.85 6.07 1.66
N PHE A 18 -9.86 5.45 2.26
CA PHE A 18 -10.22 4.05 2.07
C PHE A 18 -10.44 3.68 0.60
N VAL A 19 -11.25 4.47 -0.13
CA VAL A 19 -11.56 4.19 -1.54
C VAL A 19 -10.32 4.35 -2.41
N CYS A 20 -9.56 5.43 -2.23
CA CYS A 20 -8.37 5.72 -3.03
C CYS A 20 -7.25 4.67 -2.81
N LEU A 21 -6.93 4.38 -1.54
CA LEU A 21 -5.91 3.39 -1.18
C LEU A 21 -6.29 1.96 -1.60
N GLY A 22 -7.59 1.64 -1.62
CA GLY A 22 -8.05 0.32 -2.05
C GLY A 22 -8.14 0.16 -3.56
N SER A 23 -8.15 1.29 -4.30
CA SER A 23 -8.46 1.28 -5.73
C SER A 23 -7.29 1.64 -6.64
N TRP A 24 -6.21 2.28 -6.14
CA TRP A 24 -5.11 2.74 -6.99
C TRP A 24 -4.45 1.63 -7.81
N ALA A 25 -4.30 0.42 -7.27
CA ALA A 25 -3.69 -0.70 -7.98
C ALA A 25 -4.53 -1.20 -9.19
N ASN A 26 -5.81 -0.81 -9.28
CA ASN A 26 -6.60 -1.06 -10.47
C ASN A 26 -6.04 -0.31 -11.68
N THR A 27 -5.42 0.86 -11.49
CA THR A 27 -4.80 1.61 -12.59
C THR A 27 -3.65 0.83 -13.23
N PHE A 28 -2.80 0.19 -12.40
CA PHE A 28 -1.75 -0.72 -12.87
C PHE A 28 -2.33 -1.89 -13.66
N ARG A 29 -3.36 -2.54 -13.11
CA ARG A 29 -4.05 -3.65 -13.79
C ARG A 29 -4.68 -3.21 -15.13
N LEU A 30 -5.22 -1.99 -15.19
CA LEU A 30 -5.81 -1.40 -16.41
C LEU A 30 -4.76 -0.98 -17.45
N ALA A 31 -3.53 -0.65 -17.04
CA ALA A 31 -2.43 -0.33 -17.95
C ALA A 31 -2.00 -1.54 -18.80
N GLY A 32 -2.36 -2.74 -18.33
CA GLY A 32 -2.30 -3.99 -19.08
C GLY A 32 -0.97 -4.72 -18.93
N ALA A 33 -0.97 -6.01 -19.28
CA ALA A 33 0.16 -6.92 -19.03
C ALA A 33 1.48 -6.54 -19.72
N ARG A 34 1.42 -5.68 -20.76
CA ARG A 34 2.62 -5.17 -21.46
C ARG A 34 3.26 -3.99 -20.73
N TRP A 35 2.50 -3.25 -19.92
CA TRP A 35 3.03 -2.17 -19.10
C TRP A 35 3.55 -2.75 -17.79
N ARG A 36 4.82 -3.16 -17.82
CA ARG A 36 5.44 -3.79 -16.66
C ARG A 36 5.55 -2.81 -15.50
N PHE A 37 5.61 -3.35 -14.28
CA PHE A 37 5.60 -2.55 -13.07
C PHE A 37 6.78 -1.56 -13.03
N GLU A 38 7.93 -1.91 -13.63
CA GLU A 38 9.07 -0.99 -13.70
C GLU A 38 8.68 0.30 -14.44
N LEU A 39 8.05 0.19 -15.61
CA LEU A 39 7.63 1.35 -16.40
C LEU A 39 6.50 2.12 -15.70
N PHE A 40 5.53 1.41 -15.15
CA PHE A 40 4.43 1.99 -14.37
C PHE A 40 4.92 2.82 -13.19
N TYR A 41 6.02 2.44 -12.54
CA TYR A 41 6.50 3.12 -11.33
C TYR A 41 7.10 4.49 -11.59
N PHE A 42 7.66 4.75 -12.78
CA PHE A 42 8.05 6.10 -13.16
C PHE A 42 6.82 7.02 -13.17
N ASP A 43 5.76 6.58 -13.84
CA ASP A 43 4.51 7.34 -13.90
C ASP A 43 3.86 7.50 -12.51
N PHE A 44 3.82 6.42 -11.71
CA PHE A 44 3.28 6.42 -10.37
C PHE A 44 3.99 7.44 -9.47
N ALA A 45 5.32 7.44 -9.45
CA ALA A 45 6.09 8.34 -8.59
C ALA A 45 5.89 9.80 -8.99
N ILE A 46 5.86 10.10 -10.29
CA ILE A 46 5.60 11.45 -10.80
C ILE A 46 4.17 11.87 -10.46
N GLY A 47 3.17 11.01 -10.69
CA GLY A 47 1.77 11.30 -10.38
C GLY A 47 1.52 11.58 -8.90
N ALA A 48 2.15 10.80 -8.03
CA ALA A 48 2.09 11.00 -6.58
C ALA A 48 2.71 12.35 -6.19
N LEU A 49 3.90 12.68 -6.73
CA LEU A 49 4.58 13.94 -6.45
C LEU A 49 3.77 15.14 -6.97
N LEU A 50 3.23 15.07 -8.18
CA LEU A 50 2.43 16.16 -8.75
C LEU A 50 1.21 16.47 -7.88
N LEU A 51 0.49 15.45 -7.42
CA LEU A 51 -0.63 15.64 -6.52
C LEU A 51 -0.17 16.24 -5.17
N ALA A 52 0.93 15.75 -4.60
CA ALA A 52 1.46 16.29 -3.35
C ALA A 52 1.89 17.77 -3.47
N VAL A 53 2.51 18.14 -4.60
CA VAL A 53 2.87 19.54 -4.92
C VAL A 53 1.60 20.40 -5.02
N VAL A 54 0.62 19.97 -5.83
CA VAL A 54 -0.64 20.70 -5.99
C VAL A 54 -1.32 20.89 -4.63
N ALA A 55 -1.42 19.84 -3.82
CA ALA A 55 -2.05 19.91 -2.50
C ALA A 55 -1.29 20.84 -1.54
N ALA A 56 0.05 20.77 -1.51
CA ALA A 56 0.87 21.62 -0.65
C ALA A 56 0.72 23.11 -1.01
N TYR A 57 0.81 23.46 -2.29
CA TYR A 57 0.74 24.85 -2.72
C TYR A 57 -0.68 25.43 -2.78
N THR A 58 -1.72 24.58 -2.65
CA THR A 58 -3.12 25.02 -2.57
C THR A 58 -3.65 24.89 -1.15
N PHE A 59 -4.16 23.73 -0.75
CA PHE A 59 -4.75 23.51 0.58
C PHE A 59 -3.71 23.59 1.72
N GLY A 60 -2.43 23.37 1.43
CA GLY A 60 -1.33 23.53 2.39
C GLY A 60 -0.96 24.98 2.69
N THR A 61 -1.29 25.94 1.81
CA THR A 61 -1.04 27.37 2.02
C THR A 61 -2.30 28.12 2.50
N LEU A 62 -3.48 27.61 2.15
CA LEU A 62 -4.76 28.16 2.58
C LEU A 62 -5.13 27.74 4.01
N GLY A 63 -6.03 28.48 4.68
CA GLY A 63 -6.59 28.12 5.99
C GLY A 63 -5.93 28.81 7.19
N SER A 64 -6.41 28.48 8.39
CA SER A 64 -6.08 29.19 9.64
C SER A 64 -4.92 28.60 10.44
N ASP A 65 -4.52 27.36 10.16
CA ASP A 65 -3.34 26.74 10.76
C ASP A 65 -2.06 27.14 10.01
N LEU A 66 -0.88 26.83 10.57
CA LEU A 66 0.43 27.10 9.98
C LEU A 66 0.52 26.60 8.53
N ALA A 67 1.01 27.43 7.61
CA ALA A 67 1.17 27.05 6.22
C ALA A 67 2.24 25.95 6.07
N PHE A 68 2.17 25.16 4.99
CA PHE A 68 3.13 24.08 4.78
C PHE A 68 4.57 24.61 4.62
N SER A 69 4.75 25.81 4.06
CA SER A 69 6.05 26.48 3.92
C SER A 69 6.65 26.78 5.29
N ASP A 70 5.83 27.26 6.21
CA ASP A 70 6.27 27.61 7.56
C ASP A 70 6.53 26.34 8.37
N ARG A 71 5.69 25.30 8.20
CA ARG A 71 5.95 23.94 8.73
C ARG A 71 7.31 23.41 8.26
N MET A 72 7.68 23.63 6.99
CA MET A 72 8.99 23.23 6.46
C MET A 72 10.16 23.99 7.10
N LEU A 73 9.96 25.25 7.47
CA LEU A 73 11.00 26.06 8.14
C LEU A 73 11.14 25.70 9.61
N VAL A 74 10.03 25.44 10.28
CA VAL A 74 9.96 25.12 11.70
C VAL A 74 10.37 23.67 11.97
N ALA A 75 10.02 22.74 11.07
CA ALA A 75 10.43 21.35 11.18
C ALA A 75 11.94 21.22 11.00
N GLY A 76 12.60 20.65 12.02
CA GLY A 76 14.04 20.42 12.00
C GLY A 76 14.48 19.55 10.81
N ARG A 77 15.70 19.75 10.33
CA ARG A 77 16.27 18.99 9.19
C ARG A 77 16.24 17.47 9.41
N ALA A 78 16.35 17.01 10.66
CA ALA A 78 16.22 15.60 11.00
C ALA A 78 14.80 15.07 10.71
N ALA A 79 13.75 15.83 11.06
CA ALA A 79 12.36 15.46 10.76
C ALA A 79 12.12 15.36 9.24
N GLN A 80 12.65 16.31 8.47
CA GLN A 80 12.61 16.29 7.00
C GLN A 80 13.30 15.06 6.42
N ALA A 81 14.51 14.75 6.90
CA ALA A 81 15.26 13.58 6.47
C ALA A 81 14.52 12.27 6.82
N TYR A 82 13.90 12.18 8.00
CA TYR A 82 13.13 11.01 8.40
C TYR A 82 11.91 10.78 7.49
N VAL A 83 11.13 11.81 7.18
CA VAL A 83 9.95 11.65 6.30
C VAL A 83 10.37 11.30 4.87
N MET A 84 11.44 11.91 4.35
CA MET A 84 11.97 11.56 3.04
C MET A 84 12.51 10.11 3.00
N ALA A 85 13.22 9.68 4.05
CA ALA A 85 13.69 8.30 4.19
C ALA A 85 12.52 7.31 4.32
N ALA A 86 11.45 7.68 5.00
CA ALA A 86 10.25 6.86 5.08
C ALA A 86 9.60 6.70 3.69
N GLY A 87 9.49 7.76 2.91
CA GLY A 87 9.03 7.68 1.52
C GLY A 87 9.90 6.77 0.65
N PHE A 88 11.21 6.83 0.86
CA PHE A 88 12.18 5.98 0.17
C PHE A 88 12.01 4.49 0.50
N ILE A 89 11.88 4.15 1.79
CA ILE A 89 11.67 2.77 2.27
C ILE A 89 10.30 2.25 1.83
N PHE A 90 9.26 3.07 2.00
CA PHE A 90 7.90 2.76 1.58
C PHE A 90 7.85 2.38 0.11
N ASN A 91 8.48 3.18 -0.75
CA ASN A 91 8.38 2.97 -2.19
C ASN A 91 9.06 1.67 -2.63
N LEU A 92 10.20 1.30 -2.04
CA LEU A 92 10.78 -0.03 -2.31
C LEU A 92 9.80 -1.14 -1.93
N GLY A 93 9.17 -1.05 -0.76
CA GLY A 93 8.11 -1.97 -0.35
C GLY A 93 6.97 -2.00 -1.36
N ASN A 94 6.45 -0.82 -1.74
CA ASN A 94 5.34 -0.70 -2.67
C ASN A 94 5.68 -1.28 -4.07
N MET A 95 6.91 -1.09 -4.56
CA MET A 95 7.38 -1.69 -5.81
C MET A 95 7.34 -3.21 -5.75
N LEU A 96 7.78 -3.79 -4.64
CA LEU A 96 7.72 -5.24 -4.40
C LEU A 96 6.27 -5.74 -4.24
N LEU A 97 5.37 -4.95 -3.64
CA LEU A 97 3.93 -5.23 -3.62
C LEU A 97 3.37 -5.33 -5.04
N VAL A 98 3.66 -4.34 -5.92
CA VAL A 98 3.15 -4.37 -7.30
C VAL A 98 3.76 -5.51 -8.10
N ALA A 99 5.03 -5.83 -7.86
CA ALA A 99 5.65 -7.03 -8.42
C ALA A 99 4.99 -8.32 -7.91
N ALA A 100 4.58 -8.38 -6.63
CA ALA A 100 3.79 -9.49 -6.11
C ALA A 100 2.40 -9.53 -6.77
N ILE A 101 1.74 -8.38 -7.01
CA ILE A 101 0.46 -8.30 -7.72
C ILE A 101 0.58 -8.89 -9.13
N SER A 102 1.69 -8.67 -9.85
CA SER A 102 1.88 -9.25 -11.19
C SER A 102 1.97 -10.78 -11.18
N LEU A 103 2.43 -11.38 -10.08
CA LEU A 103 2.64 -12.82 -9.94
C LEU A 103 1.47 -13.55 -9.28
N ILE A 104 0.99 -13.05 -8.14
CA ILE A 104 -0.04 -13.69 -7.31
C ILE A 104 -1.37 -12.94 -7.29
N GLY A 105 -1.54 -11.88 -8.07
CA GLY A 105 -2.79 -11.11 -8.13
C GLY A 105 -2.99 -10.20 -6.92
N MET A 106 -3.86 -9.19 -7.07
CA MET A 106 -4.09 -8.20 -6.03
C MET A 106 -4.86 -8.77 -4.83
N SER A 107 -5.74 -9.75 -5.04
CA SER A 107 -6.49 -10.37 -3.93
C SER A 107 -5.60 -11.06 -2.91
N ALA A 108 -4.43 -11.57 -3.32
CA ALA A 108 -3.47 -12.19 -2.41
C ALA A 108 -2.32 -11.26 -2.01
N ALA A 109 -1.77 -10.51 -2.97
CA ALA A 109 -0.59 -9.67 -2.69
C ALA A 109 -0.84 -8.59 -1.62
N PHE A 110 -2.03 -7.98 -1.60
CA PHE A 110 -2.39 -6.95 -0.63
C PHE A 110 -2.48 -7.46 0.82
N PRO A 111 -3.34 -8.46 1.14
CA PRO A 111 -3.42 -8.98 2.51
C PRO A 111 -2.08 -9.56 2.96
N LEU A 112 -1.32 -10.22 2.07
CA LEU A 112 0.01 -10.72 2.40
C LEU A 112 0.97 -9.61 2.84
N SER A 113 1.11 -8.58 2.00
CA SER A 113 2.10 -7.52 2.25
C SER A 113 1.68 -6.64 3.42
N ILE A 114 0.43 -6.17 3.43
CA ILE A 114 -0.03 -5.27 4.49
C ILE A 114 -0.22 -6.02 5.81
N GLY A 115 -0.63 -7.30 5.80
CA GLY A 115 -0.73 -8.09 7.02
C GLY A 115 0.63 -8.31 7.71
N VAL A 116 1.70 -8.58 6.94
CA VAL A 116 3.07 -8.62 7.48
C VAL A 116 3.48 -7.25 8.04
N ALA A 117 3.17 -6.16 7.33
CA ALA A 117 3.46 -4.81 7.80
C ALA A 117 2.77 -4.51 9.13
N LEU A 118 1.50 -4.91 9.30
CA LEU A 118 0.73 -4.70 10.52
C LEU A 118 1.29 -5.48 11.71
N ILE A 119 1.76 -6.70 11.49
CA ILE A 119 2.45 -7.47 12.54
C ILE A 119 3.69 -6.70 13.02
N ILE A 120 4.50 -6.17 12.10
CA ILE A 120 5.72 -5.43 12.42
C ILE A 120 5.40 -4.13 13.16
N VAL A 121 4.42 -3.37 12.69
CA VAL A 121 3.98 -2.14 13.36
C VAL A 121 3.49 -2.44 14.77
N ALA A 122 2.70 -3.51 14.96
CA ALA A 122 2.22 -3.91 16.28
C ALA A 122 3.37 -4.22 17.27
N PHE A 123 4.50 -4.75 16.81
CA PHE A 123 5.68 -4.97 17.66
C PHE A 123 6.31 -3.66 18.17
N PHE A 124 6.23 -2.58 17.41
CA PHE A 124 6.75 -1.27 17.82
C PHE A 124 5.81 -0.50 18.76
N ASP A 125 4.53 -0.86 18.78
CA ASP A 125 3.48 -0.13 19.51
C ASP A 125 3.03 -0.83 20.81
N PHE A 126 3.74 -1.84 21.28
CA PHE A 126 3.42 -2.52 22.54
C PHE A 126 3.56 -1.58 23.74
N THR A 127 2.45 -1.43 24.46
CA THR A 127 2.36 -0.77 25.76
C THR A 127 1.56 -1.66 26.72
N PRO A 128 1.76 -1.58 28.05
CA PRO A 128 1.03 -2.43 29.00
C PRO A 128 -0.49 -2.42 28.83
N GLY A 129 -1.08 -1.31 28.35
CA GLY A 129 -2.52 -1.15 28.17
C GLY A 129 -3.10 -1.75 26.89
N ASN A 130 -2.28 -2.09 25.88
CA ASN A 130 -2.76 -2.56 24.57
C ASN A 130 -2.26 -3.96 24.16
N VAL A 131 -1.39 -4.58 24.97
CA VAL A 131 -0.76 -5.88 24.63
C VAL A 131 -1.79 -6.93 24.21
N LEU A 132 -2.90 -7.07 24.95
CA LEU A 132 -3.91 -8.10 24.65
C LEU A 132 -4.51 -7.92 23.25
N PHE A 133 -4.81 -6.69 22.86
CA PHE A 133 -5.37 -6.39 21.54
C PHE A 133 -4.36 -6.58 20.42
N LEU A 134 -3.12 -6.11 20.61
CA LEU A 134 -2.06 -6.26 19.60
C LEU A 134 -1.64 -7.73 19.43
N VAL A 135 -1.46 -8.48 20.51
CA VAL A 135 -1.18 -9.92 20.46
C VAL A 135 -2.35 -10.68 19.84
N GLY A 136 -3.59 -10.39 20.25
CA GLY A 136 -4.78 -10.99 19.64
C GLY A 136 -4.86 -10.72 18.13
N GLY A 137 -4.54 -9.49 17.71
CA GLY A 137 -4.42 -9.10 16.31
C GLY A 137 -3.39 -9.96 15.58
N ILE A 138 -2.19 -10.13 16.12
CA ILE A 138 -1.12 -10.96 15.53
C ILE A 138 -1.56 -12.43 15.43
N VAL A 139 -2.16 -12.98 16.49
CA VAL A 139 -2.64 -14.38 16.54
C VAL A 139 -3.68 -14.65 15.46
N LEU A 140 -4.52 -13.68 15.10
CA LEU A 140 -5.46 -13.81 13.98
C LEU A 140 -4.83 -13.51 12.62
N MET A 141 -3.85 -12.60 12.55
CA MET A 141 -3.20 -12.22 11.30
C MET A 141 -2.35 -13.36 10.75
N VAL A 142 -1.57 -14.06 11.59
CA VAL A 142 -0.68 -15.14 11.14
C VAL A 142 -1.43 -16.24 10.37
N PRO A 143 -2.53 -16.84 10.89
CA PRO A 143 -3.34 -17.78 10.13
C PRO A 143 -3.94 -17.17 8.85
N ALA A 144 -4.36 -15.89 8.86
CA ALA A 144 -4.87 -15.22 7.66
C ALA A 144 -3.83 -15.21 6.53
N LEU A 145 -2.57 -14.91 6.87
CA LEU A 145 -1.44 -14.88 5.93
C LEU A 145 -1.06 -16.28 5.43
N LEU A 146 -1.13 -17.29 6.30
CA LEU A 146 -0.90 -18.69 5.91
C LEU A 146 -1.96 -19.17 4.92
N LEU A 147 -3.23 -18.87 5.20
CA LEU A 147 -4.34 -19.20 4.29
C LEU A 147 -4.21 -18.46 2.95
N ASP A 148 -3.73 -17.23 2.95
CA ASP A 148 -3.49 -16.48 1.71
C ASP A 148 -2.36 -17.10 0.87
N GLY A 149 -1.26 -17.50 1.52
CA GLY A 149 -0.17 -18.22 0.88
C GLY A 149 -0.62 -19.57 0.31
N VAL A 150 -1.50 -20.29 1.02
CA VAL A 150 -2.13 -21.53 0.53
C VAL A 150 -3.07 -21.23 -0.64
N ALA A 151 -3.92 -20.21 -0.54
CA ALA A 151 -4.82 -19.81 -1.61
C ALA A 151 -4.06 -19.47 -2.90
N SER A 152 -2.97 -18.72 -2.77
CA SER A 152 -2.06 -18.37 -3.87
C SER A 152 -1.48 -19.60 -4.55
N ARG A 153 -0.97 -20.57 -3.77
CA ARG A 153 -0.42 -21.83 -4.30
C ARG A 153 -1.49 -22.69 -4.96
N SER A 154 -2.65 -22.83 -4.32
CA SER A 154 -3.76 -23.66 -4.81
C SER A 154 -4.43 -23.07 -6.06
N ARG A 155 -4.38 -21.75 -6.25
CA ARG A 155 -4.93 -21.08 -7.44
C ARG A 155 -4.27 -21.56 -8.73
N ASP A 156 -2.96 -21.81 -8.69
CA ASP A 156 -2.16 -22.17 -9.86
C ASP A 156 -2.06 -23.69 -10.07
N VAL A 157 -2.67 -24.50 -9.20
CA VAL A 157 -2.79 -25.96 -9.37
C VAL A 157 -3.78 -26.25 -10.52
N PRO A 158 -3.37 -27.00 -11.56
CA PRO A 158 -4.28 -27.38 -12.64
C PRO A 158 -5.49 -28.13 -12.08
N GLN A 159 -6.71 -27.73 -12.47
CA GLN A 159 -7.84 -28.63 -12.32
C GLN A 159 -7.55 -29.87 -13.16
N VAL A 160 -7.59 -31.05 -12.53
CA VAL A 160 -7.33 -32.33 -13.20
C VAL A 160 -8.43 -32.54 -14.23
N ASN A 161 -8.14 -32.19 -15.49
CA ASN A 161 -8.92 -32.69 -16.61
C ASN A 161 -8.41 -34.11 -16.88
N PRO A 162 -9.26 -35.15 -16.74
CA PRO A 162 -8.84 -36.55 -16.91
C PRO A 162 -8.30 -36.88 -18.32
N THR A 163 -8.47 -35.97 -19.29
CA THR A 163 -8.08 -36.14 -20.70
C THR A 163 -6.79 -35.44 -21.12
N LYS A 164 -6.11 -34.67 -20.24
CA LYS A 164 -4.84 -34.01 -20.58
C LYS A 164 -3.82 -34.20 -19.47
N THR A 165 -2.76 -34.96 -19.74
CA THR A 165 -1.58 -35.04 -18.88
C THR A 165 -0.98 -33.64 -18.73
N PRO A 166 -0.94 -33.06 -17.52
CA PRO A 166 -0.32 -31.76 -17.32
C PRO A 166 1.17 -31.86 -17.62
N HIS A 167 1.68 -31.04 -18.53
CA HIS A 167 3.12 -30.92 -18.78
C HIS A 167 3.84 -30.50 -17.49
N ARG A 168 4.61 -31.42 -16.90
CA ARG A 168 5.31 -31.25 -15.61
C ARG A 168 6.21 -30.01 -15.56
N SER A 169 6.78 -29.59 -16.69
CA SER A 169 7.60 -28.37 -16.81
C SER A 169 6.79 -27.07 -16.62
N LEU A 170 5.59 -26.99 -17.21
CA LEU A 170 4.69 -25.83 -17.08
C LEU A 170 4.15 -25.70 -15.64
N GLN A 171 3.86 -26.81 -14.99
CA GLN A 171 3.42 -26.83 -13.59
C GLN A 171 4.53 -26.35 -12.65
N LYS A 172 5.77 -26.81 -12.86
CA LYS A 172 6.94 -26.36 -12.09
C LYS A 172 7.22 -24.87 -12.29
N ALA A 173 7.05 -24.36 -13.52
CA ALA A 173 7.20 -22.93 -13.82
C ALA A 173 6.14 -22.06 -13.12
N LYS A 174 4.87 -22.47 -13.13
CA LYS A 174 3.78 -21.79 -12.41
C LYS A 174 4.04 -21.76 -10.91
N GLY A 175 4.35 -22.90 -10.29
CA GLY A 175 4.65 -22.96 -8.86
C GLY A 175 5.84 -22.09 -8.45
N ARG A 176 6.88 -21.98 -9.30
CA ARG A 176 8.01 -21.07 -9.06
C ARG A 176 7.59 -19.61 -9.09
N LYS A 177 6.71 -19.21 -10.02
CA LYS A 177 6.15 -17.85 -10.06
C LYS A 177 5.36 -17.52 -8.80
N THR A 178 4.50 -18.44 -8.34
CA THR A 178 3.71 -18.24 -7.12
C THR A 178 4.61 -18.09 -5.89
N THR A 179 5.60 -18.97 -5.70
CA THR A 179 6.53 -18.88 -4.57
C THR A 179 7.32 -17.57 -4.60
N LYS A 180 7.75 -17.12 -5.78
CA LYS A 180 8.41 -15.83 -5.96
C LYS A 180 7.48 -14.67 -5.55
N GLY A 181 6.22 -14.69 -5.99
CA GLY A 181 5.24 -13.65 -5.63
C GLY A 181 4.94 -13.60 -4.13
N VAL A 182 4.79 -14.75 -3.49
CA VAL A 182 4.61 -14.82 -2.02
C VAL A 182 5.85 -14.27 -1.29
N ALA A 183 7.06 -14.64 -1.72
CA ALA A 183 8.28 -14.12 -1.12
C ALA A 183 8.39 -12.59 -1.28
N LEU A 184 8.06 -12.06 -2.47
CA LEU A 184 8.05 -10.62 -2.71
C LEU A 184 7.01 -9.90 -1.85
N GLY A 185 5.82 -10.47 -1.66
CA GLY A 185 4.80 -9.91 -0.78
C GLY A 185 5.25 -9.85 0.68
N ILE A 186 5.94 -10.89 1.18
CA ILE A 186 6.49 -10.88 2.54
C ILE A 186 7.57 -9.79 2.67
N VAL A 187 8.55 -9.73 1.77
CA VAL A 187 9.62 -8.71 1.81
C VAL A 187 9.04 -7.31 1.66
N SER A 188 8.04 -7.14 0.79
CA SER A 188 7.25 -5.91 0.67
C SER A 188 6.66 -5.54 2.02
N GLY A 189 5.99 -6.46 2.69
CA GLY A 189 5.37 -6.22 3.98
C GLY A 189 6.36 -5.83 5.08
N ILE A 190 7.57 -6.39 5.07
CA ILE A 190 8.64 -6.00 6.00
C ILE A 190 9.00 -4.52 5.81
N LEU A 191 9.28 -4.11 4.57
CA LEU A 191 9.62 -2.73 4.25
C LEU A 191 8.46 -1.78 4.55
N LEU A 192 7.23 -2.19 4.23
CA LEU A 192 6.01 -1.42 4.52
C LEU A 192 5.72 -1.34 6.03
N GLY A 193 6.15 -2.30 6.84
CA GLY A 193 6.08 -2.20 8.30
C GLY A 193 7.11 -1.23 8.87
N CYS A 194 8.30 -1.17 8.26
CA CYS A 194 9.42 -0.35 8.73
C CYS A 194 9.28 1.14 8.42
N PHE A 195 8.53 1.56 7.39
CA PHE A 195 8.46 2.98 7.04
C PHE A 195 7.71 3.82 8.08
N TYR A 196 6.67 3.27 8.72
CA TYR A 196 5.80 4.04 9.62
C TYR A 196 6.56 4.56 10.87
N PRO A 197 7.34 3.75 11.61
CA PRO A 197 8.16 4.23 12.72
C PRO A 197 9.22 5.27 12.30
N VAL A 198 9.64 5.26 11.04
CA VAL A 198 10.56 6.26 10.49
C VAL A 198 9.81 7.55 10.18
N ALA A 199 8.63 7.47 9.55
CA ALA A 199 7.80 8.62 9.23
C ALA A 199 7.34 9.36 10.49
N SER A 200 6.91 8.63 11.53
CA SER A 200 6.36 9.21 12.75
C SER A 200 7.34 10.15 13.46
N LYS A 201 8.65 9.87 13.38
CA LYS A 201 9.72 10.73 13.93
C LYS A 201 9.79 12.13 13.32
N GLY A 202 9.26 12.31 12.11
CA GLY A 202 9.25 13.62 11.44
C GLY A 202 7.86 14.23 11.25
N MET A 203 6.79 13.44 11.42
CA MET A 203 5.41 13.93 11.29
C MET A 203 4.80 14.45 12.59
N ALA A 204 5.21 13.92 13.75
CA ALA A 204 4.56 14.21 15.04
C ALA A 204 5.07 15.49 15.73
N GLY A 205 4.22 16.04 16.61
CA GLY A 205 4.53 17.19 17.48
C GLY A 205 4.23 18.55 16.87
N ASP A 206 4.30 19.59 17.70
CA ASP A 206 4.02 20.99 17.32
C ASP A 206 4.99 21.49 16.23
N PHE A 207 6.20 20.93 16.20
CA PHE A 207 7.23 21.21 15.20
C PHE A 207 7.34 20.12 14.11
N GLY A 208 6.37 19.22 14.03
CA GLY A 208 6.30 18.19 12.99
C GLY A 208 5.85 18.77 11.65
N LEU A 209 6.21 18.08 10.56
CA LEU A 209 5.92 18.52 9.19
C LEU A 209 4.42 18.65 8.87
N GLY A 210 3.57 17.94 9.61
CA GLY A 210 2.14 17.89 9.30
C GLY A 210 1.83 17.23 7.94
N PRO A 211 0.55 17.17 7.56
CA PRO A 211 0.08 16.35 6.45
C PRO A 211 0.58 16.81 5.07
N TYR A 212 0.58 18.12 4.78
CA TYR A 212 0.94 18.64 3.45
C TYR A 212 2.45 18.63 3.19
N ALA A 213 3.25 19.24 4.07
CA ALA A 213 4.70 19.24 3.92
C ALA A 213 5.28 17.82 4.06
N GLY A 214 4.71 17.02 4.97
CA GLY A 214 5.07 15.62 5.13
C GLY A 214 4.81 14.81 3.85
N SER A 215 3.62 14.94 3.25
CA SER A 215 3.29 14.23 2.01
C SER A 215 4.19 14.64 0.84
N LEU A 216 4.54 15.93 0.74
CA LEU A 216 5.46 16.41 -0.28
C LEU A 216 6.85 15.79 -0.12
N LEU A 217 7.46 15.87 1.06
CA LEU A 217 8.78 15.27 1.31
C LEU A 217 8.77 13.75 1.16
N PHE A 218 7.69 13.10 1.59
CA PHE A 218 7.50 11.67 1.42
C PHE A 218 7.48 11.30 -0.07
N CYS A 219 6.73 12.04 -0.90
CA CYS A 219 6.66 11.80 -2.34
C CYS A 219 7.98 12.13 -3.06
N LEU A 220 8.80 13.07 -2.55
CA LEU A 220 10.17 13.25 -3.03
C LEU A 220 11.04 12.03 -2.72
N GLY A 221 10.88 11.41 -1.54
CA GLY A 221 11.51 10.13 -1.20
C GLY A 221 11.07 9.00 -2.12
N VAL A 222 9.78 8.95 -2.47
CA VAL A 222 9.20 8.02 -3.46
C VAL A 222 9.84 8.23 -4.83
N LEU A 223 9.96 9.46 -5.32
CA LEU A 223 10.59 9.74 -6.61
C LEU A 223 12.08 9.35 -6.61
N ALA A 224 12.83 9.73 -5.57
CA ALA A 224 14.25 9.43 -5.47
C ALA A 224 14.53 7.91 -5.45
N SER A 225 13.75 7.17 -4.67
CA SER A 225 13.84 5.70 -4.63
C SER A 225 13.41 5.05 -5.94
N THR A 226 12.40 5.58 -6.63
CA THR A 226 12.03 5.09 -7.98
C THR A 226 13.22 5.25 -8.93
N LEU A 227 13.87 6.42 -8.97
CA LEU A 227 15.04 6.59 -9.83
C LEU A 227 16.15 5.58 -9.48
N MET A 228 16.36 5.25 -8.21
CA MET A 228 17.40 4.29 -7.82
C MET A 228 17.02 2.83 -8.10
N PHE A 229 15.91 2.36 -7.54
CA PHE A 229 15.54 0.95 -7.56
C PHE A 229 14.97 0.51 -8.90
N ASN A 230 14.36 1.42 -9.65
CA ASN A 230 13.73 1.04 -10.90
C ASN A 230 14.78 0.69 -11.95
N PHE A 231 15.91 1.41 -12.03
CA PHE A 231 17.02 0.99 -12.89
C PHE A 231 17.58 -0.38 -12.50
N TYR A 232 17.66 -0.68 -11.21
CA TYR A 232 18.06 -2.01 -10.72
C TYR A 232 17.08 -3.10 -11.17
N PHE A 233 15.77 -2.89 -10.98
CA PHE A 233 14.76 -3.86 -11.39
C PHE A 233 14.63 -4.00 -12.90
N MET A 234 14.86 -2.94 -13.67
CA MET A 234 14.91 -3.00 -15.13
C MET A 234 16.06 -3.87 -15.64
N ASN A 235 17.19 -3.93 -14.91
CA ASN A 235 18.33 -4.76 -15.30
C ASN A 235 18.19 -6.22 -14.87
N ILE A 236 17.79 -6.48 -13.62
CA ILE A 236 17.67 -7.87 -13.10
C ILE A 236 16.34 -8.53 -13.52
N ALA A 237 15.29 -7.73 -13.73
CA ALA A 237 13.92 -8.12 -14.04
C ALA A 237 13.29 -9.11 -13.04
N ILE A 238 12.24 -8.66 -12.34
CA ILE A 238 11.46 -9.57 -11.48
C ILE A 238 10.65 -10.54 -12.34
N GLU A 239 10.11 -10.10 -13.47
CA GLU A 239 9.39 -10.94 -14.41
C GLU A 239 9.77 -10.59 -15.85
N GLY A 240 9.91 -11.60 -16.71
CA GLY A 240 10.41 -11.43 -18.06
C GLY A 240 11.93 -11.27 -18.09
N GLY A 241 12.45 -10.52 -19.06
CA GLY A 241 13.86 -10.20 -19.20
C GLY A 241 14.18 -8.73 -18.89
N PRO A 242 15.46 -8.34 -18.97
CA PRO A 242 15.88 -6.96 -18.78
C PRO A 242 15.13 -6.00 -19.74
N ILE A 243 14.80 -4.80 -19.28
CA ILE A 243 14.21 -3.73 -20.10
C ILE A 243 15.14 -2.53 -20.11
N ARG A 244 15.20 -1.84 -21.26
CA ARG A 244 15.90 -0.56 -21.39
C ARG A 244 14.95 0.61 -21.15
N LEU A 245 15.46 1.72 -20.62
CA LEU A 245 14.68 2.94 -20.37
C LEU A 245 13.88 3.40 -21.60
N ASN A 246 14.41 3.20 -22.81
CA ASN A 246 13.73 3.57 -24.05
C ASN A 246 12.32 2.95 -24.20
N ALA A 247 12.07 1.79 -23.58
CA ALA A 247 10.75 1.17 -23.59
C ALA A 247 9.68 2.05 -22.92
N TYR A 248 10.07 2.88 -21.95
CA TYR A 248 9.19 3.87 -21.32
C TYR A 248 8.59 4.82 -22.36
N PHE A 249 9.42 5.34 -23.28
CA PHE A 249 8.96 6.28 -24.31
C PHE A 249 8.18 5.63 -25.46
N THR A 250 8.11 4.30 -25.49
CA THR A 250 7.26 3.56 -26.45
C THR A 250 5.88 3.23 -25.89
N GLY A 251 5.60 3.64 -24.66
CA GLY A 251 4.31 3.45 -24.00
C GLY A 251 3.17 4.20 -24.69
N GLN A 252 1.97 3.63 -24.64
CA GLN A 252 0.77 4.32 -25.11
C GLN A 252 0.38 5.42 -24.11
N ALA A 253 -0.17 6.53 -24.59
CA ALA A 253 -0.63 7.64 -23.74
C ALA A 253 -1.57 7.17 -22.60
N ARG A 254 -2.44 6.18 -22.89
CA ARG A 254 -3.32 5.57 -21.88
C ARG A 254 -2.55 4.89 -20.74
N GLN A 255 -1.41 4.25 -21.03
CA GLN A 255 -0.60 3.56 -20.02
C GLN A 255 0.03 4.57 -19.06
N HIS A 256 0.63 5.63 -19.59
CA HIS A 256 1.17 6.73 -18.80
C HIS A 256 0.07 7.43 -17.98
N PHE A 257 -1.07 7.74 -18.59
CA PHE A 257 -2.19 8.36 -17.87
C PHE A 257 -2.68 7.51 -16.69
N LEU A 258 -2.80 6.20 -16.88
CA LEU A 258 -3.15 5.27 -15.80
C LEU A 258 -2.03 5.20 -14.74
N GLY A 259 -0.77 5.27 -15.15
CA GLY A 259 0.37 5.35 -14.24
C GLY A 259 0.36 6.60 -13.36
N PHE A 260 0.25 7.78 -13.97
CA PHE A 260 0.14 9.06 -13.25
C PHE A 260 -1.10 9.07 -12.36
N GLY A 261 -2.24 8.60 -12.89
CA GLY A 261 -3.49 8.49 -12.13
C GLY A 261 -3.38 7.54 -10.94
N GLY A 262 -2.63 6.44 -11.07
CA GLY A 262 -2.37 5.52 -9.97
C GLY A 262 -1.58 6.17 -8.84
N GLY A 263 -0.52 6.90 -9.19
CA GLY A 263 0.27 7.69 -8.25
C GLY A 263 -0.54 8.76 -7.55
N ALA A 264 -1.28 9.55 -8.32
CA ALA A 264 -2.14 10.61 -7.80
C ALA A 264 -3.25 10.06 -6.90
N LEU A 265 -3.89 8.94 -7.28
CA LEU A 265 -4.93 8.32 -6.45
C LEU A 265 -4.36 7.80 -5.13
N TRP A 266 -3.19 7.15 -5.17
CA TRP A 266 -2.52 6.70 -3.96
C TRP A 266 -2.16 7.87 -3.03
N ALA A 267 -1.53 8.92 -3.57
CA ALA A 267 -1.14 10.11 -2.80
C ALA A 267 -2.35 10.85 -2.23
N LEU A 268 -3.48 10.89 -2.96
CA LEU A 268 -4.72 11.49 -2.49
C LEU A 268 -5.28 10.72 -1.30
N GLY A 269 -5.27 9.39 -1.39
CA GLY A 269 -5.73 8.53 -0.30
C GLY A 269 -4.87 8.65 0.96
N ALA A 270 -3.55 8.69 0.78
CA ALA A 270 -2.58 8.87 1.86
C ALA A 270 -2.73 10.25 2.52
N LEU A 271 -2.83 11.32 1.72
CA LEU A 271 -3.03 12.68 2.22
C LEU A 271 -4.37 12.83 2.94
N ALA A 272 -5.47 12.34 2.36
CA ALA A 272 -6.79 12.40 2.98
C ALA A 272 -6.81 11.68 4.34
N THR A 273 -6.19 10.51 4.41
CA THR A 273 -5.99 9.77 5.66
C THR A 273 -5.18 10.59 6.67
N SER A 274 -4.05 11.14 6.25
CA SER A 274 -3.18 11.94 7.12
C SER A 274 -3.88 13.19 7.65
N LEU A 275 -4.69 13.86 6.82
CA LEU A 275 -5.49 15.02 7.20
C LEU A 275 -6.55 14.67 8.24
N ALA A 276 -7.25 13.55 8.07
CA ALA A 276 -8.25 13.09 9.03
C ALA A 276 -7.63 12.73 10.38
N ILE A 277 -6.48 12.04 10.38
CA ILE A 277 -5.77 11.67 11.61
C ILE A 277 -5.14 12.90 12.29
N SER A 278 -4.75 13.91 11.52
CA SER A 278 -4.22 15.19 12.03
C SER A 278 -5.33 16.17 12.44
N SER A 279 -6.59 15.74 12.45
CA SER A 279 -7.71 16.59 12.85
C SER A 279 -7.61 16.99 14.33
N PRO A 280 -8.04 18.20 14.72
CA PRO A 280 -8.06 18.62 16.12
C PRO A 280 -8.88 17.65 16.99
N SER A 281 -8.47 17.47 18.25
CA SER A 281 -9.17 16.58 19.20
C SER A 281 -10.66 16.92 19.40
N GLN A 282 -11.01 18.19 19.23
CA GLN A 282 -12.38 18.72 19.30
C GLN A 282 -13.31 18.17 18.21
N THR A 283 -12.76 17.61 17.13
CA THR A 283 -13.58 17.01 16.05
C THR A 283 -14.29 15.73 16.49
N GLY A 284 -13.87 15.11 17.59
CA GLY A 284 -14.49 13.88 18.11
C GLY A 284 -14.24 12.63 17.25
N LEU A 285 -13.32 12.70 16.28
CA LEU A 285 -12.96 11.53 15.47
C LEU A 285 -12.27 10.48 16.35
N ASN A 286 -12.82 9.26 16.36
CA ASN A 286 -12.21 8.15 17.07
C ASN A 286 -10.90 7.73 16.39
N ARG A 287 -9.77 7.73 17.12
CA ARG A 287 -8.46 7.33 16.59
C ARG A 287 -8.46 5.91 16.01
N SER A 288 -9.22 4.98 16.59
CA SER A 288 -9.36 3.62 16.06
C SER A 288 -9.99 3.62 14.67
N LEU A 289 -10.92 4.52 14.37
CA LEU A 289 -11.46 4.68 13.00
C LEU A 289 -10.39 5.22 12.05
N GLY A 290 -9.58 6.18 12.51
CA GLY A 290 -8.44 6.71 11.77
C GLY A 290 -7.40 5.65 11.43
N PHE A 291 -7.25 4.62 12.26
CA PHE A 291 -6.39 3.47 11.99
C PHE A 291 -7.05 2.42 11.10
N ILE A 292 -8.26 1.97 11.47
CA ILE A 292 -8.93 0.84 10.81
C ILE A 292 -9.30 1.19 9.36
N LEU A 293 -9.90 2.35 9.11
CA LEU A 293 -10.54 2.62 7.82
C LEU A 293 -9.54 2.69 6.65
N PRO A 294 -8.39 3.37 6.77
CA PRO A 294 -7.37 3.35 5.72
C PRO A 294 -6.81 1.96 5.47
N LEU A 295 -6.64 1.14 6.50
CA LEU A 295 -6.12 -0.22 6.38
C LEU A 295 -7.17 -1.23 5.87
N ALA A 296 -8.45 -0.97 6.11
CA ALA A 296 -9.55 -1.74 5.54
C ALA A 296 -9.57 -1.63 4.00
N SER A 297 -8.88 -0.65 3.42
CA SER A 297 -8.69 -0.53 1.97
C SER A 297 -8.04 -1.78 1.34
N VAL A 298 -7.29 -2.56 2.12
CA VAL A 298 -6.80 -3.89 1.74
C VAL A 298 -7.94 -4.82 1.34
N LEU A 299 -9.02 -4.83 2.12
CA LEU A 299 -10.21 -5.65 1.83
C LEU A 299 -10.90 -5.16 0.56
N LEU A 300 -10.93 -3.84 0.32
CA LEU A 300 -11.44 -3.29 -0.94
C LEU A 300 -10.57 -3.72 -2.13
N ALA A 301 -9.24 -3.71 -2.00
CA ALA A 301 -8.34 -4.25 -3.03
C ALA A 301 -8.58 -5.76 -3.25
N MET A 302 -8.83 -6.53 -2.18
CA MET A 302 -9.21 -7.94 -2.30
C MET A 302 -10.50 -8.13 -3.09
N LEU A 303 -11.51 -7.29 -2.85
CA LEU A 303 -12.78 -7.30 -3.58
C LEU A 303 -12.59 -6.95 -5.05
N TRP A 304 -11.76 -5.94 -5.37
CA TRP A 304 -11.43 -5.62 -6.76
C TRP A 304 -10.79 -6.82 -7.49
N GLY A 305 -9.81 -7.48 -6.86
CA GLY A 305 -9.17 -8.67 -7.42
C GLY A 305 -10.15 -9.83 -7.64
N ALA A 306 -11.04 -10.06 -6.68
CA ALA A 306 -12.00 -11.15 -6.72
C ALA A 306 -13.13 -10.90 -7.73
N MET A 307 -13.71 -9.70 -7.74
CA MET A 307 -14.92 -9.38 -8.51
C MET A 307 -14.60 -8.82 -9.90
N ARG A 308 -13.76 -7.78 -9.97
CA ARG A 308 -13.48 -7.07 -11.24
C ARG A 308 -12.47 -7.81 -12.09
N TRP A 309 -11.44 -8.36 -11.46
CA TRP A 309 -10.36 -9.07 -12.13
C TRP A 309 -10.52 -10.59 -12.13
N LYS A 310 -11.49 -11.10 -11.38
CA LYS A 310 -11.87 -12.53 -11.37
C LYS A 310 -10.67 -13.45 -11.11
N GLU A 311 -9.72 -13.02 -10.29
CA GLU A 311 -8.42 -13.69 -10.10
C GLU A 311 -8.55 -15.14 -9.61
N PHE A 312 -9.61 -15.45 -8.87
CA PHE A 312 -9.89 -16.77 -8.34
C PHE A 312 -11.04 -17.50 -9.07
N ALA A 313 -11.55 -16.99 -10.19
CA ALA A 313 -12.74 -17.57 -10.84
C ALA A 313 -12.57 -19.05 -11.22
N THR A 314 -11.41 -19.41 -11.77
CA THR A 314 -11.06 -20.77 -12.18
C THR A 314 -10.36 -21.58 -11.06
N ALA A 315 -10.15 -20.99 -9.89
CA ALA A 315 -9.46 -21.63 -8.78
C ALA A 315 -10.32 -22.74 -8.16
N PRO A 316 -9.71 -23.79 -7.56
CA PRO A 316 -10.45 -24.83 -6.85
C PRO A 316 -11.23 -24.24 -5.66
N LYS A 317 -12.28 -24.95 -5.22
CA LYS A 317 -13.11 -24.52 -4.08
C LYS A 317 -12.28 -24.26 -2.83
N SER A 318 -11.25 -25.07 -2.57
CA SER A 318 -10.34 -24.88 -1.43
C SER A 318 -9.62 -23.53 -1.47
N ALA A 319 -9.13 -23.09 -2.63
CA ALA A 319 -8.47 -21.78 -2.78
C ALA A 319 -9.45 -20.63 -2.52
N LYS A 320 -10.69 -20.75 -3.02
CA LYS A 320 -11.77 -19.77 -2.79
C LYS A 320 -12.15 -19.68 -1.31
N VAL A 321 -12.20 -20.81 -0.61
CA VAL A 321 -12.46 -20.84 0.83
C VAL A 321 -11.30 -20.19 1.60
N CYS A 322 -10.04 -20.52 1.25
CA CYS A 322 -8.87 -19.94 1.91
C CYS A 322 -8.84 -18.42 1.78
N ILE A 323 -9.03 -17.87 0.56
CA ILE A 323 -8.98 -16.41 0.37
C ILE A 323 -10.15 -15.68 1.07
N SER A 324 -11.33 -16.31 1.14
CA SER A 324 -12.46 -15.77 1.90
C SER A 324 -12.19 -15.78 3.41
N LEU A 325 -11.61 -16.87 3.93
CA LEU A 325 -11.21 -16.95 5.34
C LEU A 325 -10.09 -15.97 5.66
N THR A 326 -9.14 -15.74 4.75
CA THR A 326 -8.15 -14.67 4.85
C THR A 326 -8.83 -13.33 5.06
N ALA A 327 -9.83 -12.98 4.23
CA ALA A 327 -10.54 -11.70 4.38
C ALA A 327 -11.23 -11.55 5.75
N VAL A 328 -11.88 -12.62 6.25
CA VAL A 328 -12.54 -12.62 7.56
C VAL A 328 -11.54 -12.46 8.68
N LEU A 329 -10.49 -13.28 8.72
CA LEU A 329 -9.46 -13.23 9.77
C LEU A 329 -8.68 -11.92 9.74
N PHE A 330 -8.36 -11.41 8.55
CA PHE A 330 -7.72 -10.10 8.37
C PHE A 330 -8.61 -8.99 8.93
N THR A 331 -9.93 -9.03 8.68
CA THR A 331 -10.87 -8.06 9.24
C THR A 331 -10.89 -8.11 10.76
N CYS A 332 -11.02 -9.30 11.36
CA CYS A 332 -11.02 -9.47 12.81
C CYS A 332 -9.70 -9.00 13.43
N SER A 333 -8.57 -9.35 12.81
CA SER A 333 -7.25 -8.91 13.23
C SER A 333 -7.10 -7.38 13.17
N LEU A 334 -7.55 -6.76 12.08
CA LEU A 334 -7.50 -5.31 11.91
C LEU A 334 -8.33 -4.58 12.97
N VAL A 335 -9.50 -5.11 13.31
CA VAL A 335 -10.35 -4.57 14.38
C VAL A 335 -9.62 -4.65 15.72
N LEU A 336 -8.98 -5.78 16.04
CA LEU A 336 -8.18 -5.92 17.26
C LEU A 336 -6.99 -4.93 17.29
N PHE A 337 -6.25 -4.79 16.18
CA PHE A 337 -5.19 -3.77 16.10
C PHE A 337 -5.73 -2.36 16.31
N GLY A 338 -6.88 -2.03 15.73
CA GLY A 338 -7.53 -0.74 15.93
C GLY A 338 -7.92 -0.47 17.37
N PHE A 339 -8.40 -1.47 18.12
CA PHE A 339 -8.65 -1.33 19.56
C PHE A 339 -7.38 -1.20 20.39
N GLY A 340 -6.25 -1.74 19.91
CA GLY A 340 -4.94 -1.59 20.51
C GLY A 340 -4.26 -0.24 20.27
N THR A 341 -4.81 0.59 19.38
CA THR A 341 -4.23 1.93 19.16
C THR A 341 -4.40 2.81 20.40
N PRO A 342 -3.33 3.49 20.87
CA PRO A 342 -3.40 4.30 22.07
C PRO A 342 -4.40 5.45 21.92
N ARG A 343 -5.29 5.57 22.92
CA ARG A 343 -6.37 6.56 22.98
C ARG A 343 -5.88 7.99 23.14
#